data_AF-A0A536I1Q9-F1
#
_entry.id   AF-A0A536I1Q9-F1
#
_cell.length_a   1.000
_cell.length_b   1.000
_cell.length_c   1.000
_cell.angle_alpha   90.00
_cell.angle_beta   90.00
_cell.angle_gamma   90.00
#
_symmetry.space_group_name_H-M   'P 1'
#
loop_
_entity.id
_entity.type
_entity.pdbx_description
1 polymer ?
#
loop_
_entity_poly.entity_id
_entity_poly.type
_entity_poly.pdbx_seq_one_letter_code
_entity_poly.pdbx_strand_id
1 'polypeptide(L)'
;MGLIFASIAAGQWQTILAFLHQKPFGIKDPINGNDVGFYVFTLPFYRFLWGWFLGVVILMGLVSLGLYAYRAGLQAFVLPVRAIRHLSVLAAAFAALLLVHYRLDLFELLLSHNGIVYGVGYTDAHARIPAYWIMVVLMAGITIALLVNANLGRLTPLPVSVAAWLGAAFVLLVIFPSLVQRIQVAPSELSQELPYIQNEIAFTRQAYGLSGVNDTLFAPQDTVTADAIQRNPLTVENARLWDPQLALPKTLEQIQSLRTYYDFSDVAVDRYHINGQYLQMLVAARELNTGKLPPSAQRWVSLKLQYTHGYGVVASRANQATDQGLPVLTLQNIPPTGVPEVTRPEIYFGRLTTDYVLAHSKQPEFDYSAEADKYTKWTGNSGVRLSSGLRSLAFALRFGDVNMILSNLLTPDTQVLFHRQVQERIATLAPFLQLDSDPYVTVVDGHLYWIQDAYTVSDHYPYSQVAPDDPTFPEFSGQNYIRNSVKAVVNAYDGSVNLYQADPNDPIINTYASIFPGLIKPFSAMPAGLQAHVRYPRDMFGAQAT
;
A
#
# COMPACT_ATOMS: atom_id res chain seq x y z
N MET A 1 24.51 11.53 -17.27
CA MET A 1 24.73 11.57 -15.81
C MET A 1 23.71 12.44 -15.10
N GLY A 2 23.72 13.77 -15.27
CA GLY A 2 22.82 14.68 -14.56
C GLY A 2 21.33 14.30 -14.67
N LEU A 3 20.83 14.08 -15.90
CA LEU A 3 19.44 13.66 -16.12
C LEU A 3 19.09 12.33 -15.44
N ILE A 4 20.02 11.37 -15.41
CA ILE A 4 19.80 10.06 -14.78
C ILE A 4 19.64 10.22 -13.27
N PHE A 5 20.58 10.91 -12.61
CA PHE A 5 20.53 11.13 -11.16
C PHE A 5 19.39 12.07 -10.73
N ALA A 6 18.96 12.99 -11.60
CA ALA A 6 17.77 13.81 -11.38
C ALA A 6 16.48 12.97 -11.43
N SER A 7 16.35 12.06 -12.41
CA SER A 7 15.20 11.16 -12.50
C SER A 7 15.12 10.20 -11.30
N ILE A 8 16.26 9.68 -10.83
CA ILE A 8 16.31 8.83 -9.63
C ILE A 8 15.82 9.61 -8.40
N ALA A 9 16.29 10.85 -8.21
CA ALA A 9 15.87 11.69 -7.10
C ALA A 9 14.38 12.06 -7.18
N ALA A 10 13.86 12.35 -8.38
CA ALA A 10 12.44 12.64 -8.59
C ALA A 10 11.53 11.45 -8.20
N GLY A 11 12.00 10.22 -8.42
CA GLY A 11 11.30 9.00 -8.01
C GLY A 11 11.21 8.81 -6.48
N GLN A 12 12.06 9.48 -5.71
CA GLN A 12 12.15 9.36 -4.24
C GLN A 12 11.40 10.49 -3.51
N TRP A 13 10.42 11.11 -4.18
CA TRP A 13 9.67 12.23 -3.62
C TRP A 13 8.98 11.89 -2.30
N GLN A 14 8.47 10.67 -2.12
CA GLN A 14 7.82 10.23 -0.88
C GLN A 14 8.81 10.24 0.28
N THR A 15 9.96 9.58 0.11
CA THR A 15 11.04 9.53 1.10
C THR A 15 11.51 10.94 1.50
N ILE A 16 11.69 11.82 0.52
CA ILE A 16 12.14 13.20 0.75
C ILE A 16 11.09 14.00 1.53
N LEU A 17 9.83 13.98 1.09
CA LEU A 17 8.76 14.73 1.76
C LEU A 17 8.46 14.17 3.15
N ALA A 18 8.47 12.84 3.32
CA ALA A 18 8.28 12.20 4.61
C ALA A 18 9.37 12.60 5.61
N PHE A 19 10.64 12.66 5.18
CA PHE A 19 11.73 13.17 6.01
C PHE A 19 11.52 14.64 6.42
N LEU A 20 11.12 15.50 5.48
CA LEU A 20 10.94 16.94 5.74
C LEU A 20 9.75 17.26 6.66
N HIS A 21 8.70 16.43 6.60
CA HIS A 21 7.43 16.63 7.31
C HIS A 21 7.19 15.64 8.46
N GLN A 22 8.20 14.84 8.81
CA GLN A 22 8.10 13.73 9.74
C GLN A 22 7.42 14.10 11.06
N LYS A 23 6.59 13.18 11.56
CA LYS A 23 5.98 13.26 12.89
C LYS A 23 6.62 12.23 13.82
N PRO A 24 6.85 12.58 15.10
CA PRO A 24 7.42 11.64 16.05
C PRO A 24 6.43 10.53 16.38
N PHE A 25 6.95 9.32 16.62
CA PHE A 25 6.18 8.22 17.17
C PHE A 25 6.01 8.34 18.69
N GLY A 26 6.93 9.03 19.36
CA GLY A 26 6.95 9.13 20.82
C GLY A 26 7.49 7.88 21.52
N ILE A 27 8.04 6.93 20.75
CA ILE A 27 8.57 5.64 21.21
C ILE A 27 10.05 5.62 20.84
N LYS A 28 10.92 5.32 21.82
CA LYS A 28 12.37 5.30 21.63
C LYS A 28 12.91 3.89 21.54
N ASP A 29 13.89 3.67 20.67
CA ASP A 29 14.59 2.41 20.59
C ASP A 29 15.50 2.18 21.83
N PRO A 30 15.59 0.94 22.34
CA PRO A 30 16.34 0.63 23.56
C PRO A 30 17.87 0.72 23.43
N ILE A 31 18.42 0.78 22.21
CA ILE A 31 19.88 0.71 21.99
C ILE A 31 20.49 2.10 21.82
N ASN A 32 19.90 2.91 20.94
CA ASN A 32 20.40 4.22 20.56
C ASN A 32 19.57 5.37 21.17
N GLY A 33 18.36 5.10 21.67
CA GLY A 33 17.47 6.10 22.25
C GLY A 33 16.83 7.06 21.24
N ASN A 34 16.88 6.73 19.96
CA ASN A 34 16.23 7.46 18.88
C ASN A 34 14.73 7.16 18.85
N ASP A 35 13.93 8.14 18.45
CA ASP A 35 12.51 7.91 18.17
C ASP A 35 12.34 6.94 17.00
N VAL A 36 11.31 6.10 17.00
CA VAL A 36 10.98 5.21 15.88
C VAL A 36 10.85 5.98 14.56
N GLY A 37 10.40 7.24 14.58
CA GLY A 37 10.34 8.10 13.41
C GLY A 37 11.69 8.33 12.74
N PHE A 38 12.81 8.19 13.46
CA PHE A 38 14.15 8.20 12.85
C PHE A 38 14.29 7.03 11.86
N TYR A 39 13.86 5.83 12.23
CA TYR A 39 13.96 4.63 11.40
C TYR A 39 12.97 4.66 10.24
N VAL A 40 11.74 5.10 10.49
CA VAL A 40 10.67 5.14 9.47
C VAL A 40 10.88 6.26 8.44
N PHE A 41 11.39 7.43 8.84
CA PHE A 41 11.48 8.61 7.95
C PHE A 41 12.91 9.06 7.64
N THR A 42 13.77 9.14 8.65
CA THR A 42 15.11 9.73 8.50
C THR A 42 16.13 8.76 7.89
N LEU A 43 16.14 7.49 8.33
CA LEU A 43 17.08 6.49 7.89
C LEU A 43 16.94 6.16 6.39
N PRO A 44 15.72 5.96 5.82
CA PRO A 44 15.53 5.80 4.39
C PRO A 44 16.06 6.98 3.57
N PHE A 45 15.87 8.21 4.05
CA PHE A 45 16.40 9.40 3.40
C PHE A 45 17.93 9.44 3.42
N TYR A 46 18.56 9.13 4.55
CA TYR A 46 20.03 9.05 4.64
C TYR A 46 20.60 7.92 3.79
N ARG A 47 19.92 6.77 3.72
CA ARG A 47 20.30 5.67 2.83
C ARG A 47 20.15 6.02 1.36
N PHE A 48 19.07 6.72 1.00
CA PHE A 48 18.90 7.26 -0.35
C PHE A 48 20.05 8.22 -0.71
N LEU A 49 20.35 9.21 0.14
CA LEU A 49 21.45 10.15 -0.12
C LEU A 49 22.79 9.43 -0.24
N TRP A 50 23.08 8.51 0.68
CA TRP A 50 24.29 7.70 0.64
C TRP A 50 24.41 6.92 -0.66
N GLY A 51 23.37 6.18 -1.06
CA GLY A 51 23.35 5.40 -2.30
C GLY A 51 23.47 6.27 -3.54
N TRP A 52 22.85 7.45 -3.54
CA TRP A 52 22.94 8.44 -4.60
C TRP A 52 24.39 8.94 -4.77
N PHE A 53 25.03 9.38 -3.68
CA PHE A 53 26.44 9.82 -3.73
C PHE A 53 27.40 8.68 -4.07
N LEU A 54 27.16 7.48 -3.56
CA LEU A 54 27.96 6.30 -3.88
C LEU A 54 27.89 5.96 -5.36
N GLY A 55 26.69 5.97 -5.94
CA GLY A 55 26.48 5.77 -7.38
C GLY A 55 27.23 6.80 -8.21
N VAL A 56 27.21 8.08 -7.82
CA VAL A 56 27.98 9.14 -8.49
C VAL A 56 29.48 8.86 -8.42
N VAL A 57 30.02 8.55 -7.23
CA VAL A 57 31.45 8.30 -7.02
C VAL A 57 31.93 7.08 -7.78
N ILE A 58 31.19 5.96 -7.75
CA ILE A 58 31.53 4.74 -8.49
C ILE A 58 31.56 5.04 -9.99
N LEU A 59 30.54 5.72 -10.49
CA LEU A 59 30.43 6.01 -11.91
C LEU A 59 31.53 6.96 -12.39
N MET A 60 31.84 8.00 -11.61
CA MET A 60 33.00 8.87 -11.84
C MET A 60 34.31 8.08 -11.81
N GLY A 61 34.46 7.14 -10.88
CA GLY A 61 35.59 6.22 -10.77
C GLY A 61 35.77 5.37 -12.02
N LEU A 62 34.71 4.70 -12.47
CA LEU A 62 34.72 3.84 -13.66
C LEU A 62 35.02 4.62 -14.94
N VAL A 63 34.37 5.77 -15.14
CA VAL A 63 34.62 6.63 -16.30
C VAL A 63 36.07 7.13 -16.28
N SER A 64 36.57 7.57 -15.13
CA SER A 64 37.96 8.05 -15.00
C SER A 64 38.96 6.93 -15.27
N LEU A 65 38.74 5.75 -14.70
CA LEU A 65 39.59 4.58 -14.91
C LEU A 65 39.59 4.15 -16.38
N GLY A 66 38.43 4.10 -17.03
CA GLY A 66 38.30 3.77 -18.45
C GLY A 66 39.00 4.78 -19.36
N LEU A 67 38.88 6.08 -19.06
CA LEU A 67 39.60 7.13 -19.81
C LEU A 67 41.11 7.03 -19.63
N TYR A 68 41.59 6.73 -18.42
CA TYR A 68 43.02 6.52 -18.19
C TYR A 68 43.53 5.24 -18.86
N ALA A 69 42.75 4.16 -18.81
CA ALA A 69 43.07 2.90 -19.50
C ALA A 69 43.16 3.09 -21.02
N TYR A 70 42.18 3.79 -21.61
CA TYR A 70 42.17 4.13 -23.03
C TYR A 70 43.39 4.96 -23.43
N ARG A 71 43.77 5.95 -22.60
CA ARG A 71 44.94 6.82 -22.86
C ARG A 71 46.29 6.14 -22.64
N ALA A 72 46.39 5.20 -21.70
CA ALA A 72 47.63 4.50 -21.40
C ALA A 72 48.00 3.46 -22.48
N GLY A 73 47.03 2.99 -23.26
CA GLY A 73 47.22 1.89 -24.20
C GLY A 73 47.27 0.54 -23.48
N LEU A 74 46.67 -0.50 -24.07
CA LEU A 74 46.52 -1.83 -23.43
C LEU A 74 47.85 -2.58 -23.19
N GLN A 75 48.98 -2.10 -23.72
CA GLN A 75 50.26 -2.82 -23.71
C GLN A 75 51.15 -2.52 -22.49
N ALA A 76 51.00 -1.37 -21.83
CA ALA A 76 51.74 -1.04 -20.62
C ALA A 76 50.88 -0.14 -19.72
N PHE A 77 50.20 -0.74 -18.73
CA PHE A 77 49.30 -0.02 -17.83
C PHE A 77 50.07 0.81 -16.78
N VAL A 78 50.76 1.85 -17.23
CA VAL A 78 51.47 2.79 -16.35
C VAL A 78 50.60 4.02 -16.16
N LEU A 79 49.98 4.14 -14.99
CA LEU A 79 49.16 5.29 -14.64
C LEU A 79 50.04 6.52 -14.36
N PRO A 80 49.82 7.67 -15.01
CA PRO A 80 50.56 8.88 -14.70
C PRO A 80 50.23 9.37 -13.29
N VAL A 81 51.17 10.08 -12.65
CA VAL A 81 51.00 10.62 -11.29
C VAL A 81 49.68 11.40 -11.15
N ARG A 82 49.31 12.21 -12.15
CA ARG A 82 48.03 12.95 -12.16
C ARG A 82 46.81 12.03 -12.09
N ALA A 83 46.83 10.88 -12.78
CA ALA A 83 45.77 9.89 -12.70
C ALA A 83 45.72 9.25 -11.31
N ILE A 84 46.87 8.91 -10.73
CA ILE A 84 46.95 8.35 -9.37
C ILE A 84 46.39 9.34 -8.34
N ARG A 85 46.70 10.64 -8.46
CA ARG A 85 46.16 11.68 -7.59
C ARG A 85 44.64 11.77 -7.69
N HIS A 86 44.11 11.82 -8.91
CA HIS A 86 42.66 11.86 -9.14
C HIS A 86 41.95 10.61 -8.60
N LEU A 87 42.49 9.41 -8.89
CA LEU A 87 41.98 8.14 -8.36
C LEU A 87 42.07 8.07 -6.84
N SER A 88 43.09 8.69 -6.21
CA SER A 88 43.20 8.75 -4.74
C SER A 88 42.11 9.63 -4.12
N VAL A 89 41.75 10.76 -4.76
CA VAL A 89 40.62 11.59 -4.31
C VAL A 89 39.30 10.83 -4.44
N LEU A 90 39.07 10.15 -5.56
CA LEU A 90 37.87 9.34 -5.76
C LEU A 90 37.79 8.16 -4.78
N ALA A 91 38.92 7.49 -4.53
CA ALA A 91 39.00 6.42 -3.55
C ALA A 91 38.80 6.94 -2.10
N ALA A 92 39.28 8.14 -1.78
CA ALA A 92 39.01 8.77 -0.49
C ALA A 92 37.52 9.12 -0.32
N ALA A 93 36.88 9.66 -1.37
CA ALA A 93 35.44 9.92 -1.36
C ALA A 93 34.63 8.62 -1.18
N PHE A 94 35.05 7.54 -1.87
CA PHE A 94 34.45 6.21 -1.70
C PHE A 94 34.62 5.69 -0.26
N ALA A 95 35.82 5.79 0.31
CA ALA A 95 36.10 5.40 1.69
C ALA A 95 35.30 6.21 2.71
N ALA A 96 35.10 7.51 2.47
CA ALA A 96 34.27 8.37 3.31
C ALA A 96 32.79 7.95 3.25
N LEU A 97 32.29 7.55 2.07
CA LEU A 97 30.94 7.02 1.95
C LEU A 97 30.79 5.66 2.63
N LEU A 98 31.81 4.81 2.63
CA LEU A 98 31.81 3.57 3.40
C LEU A 98 31.85 3.80 4.92
N LEU A 99 32.51 4.86 5.39
CA LEU A 99 32.38 5.28 6.79
C LEU A 99 30.92 5.58 7.13
N VAL A 100 30.24 6.38 6.30
CA VAL A 100 28.81 6.68 6.47
C VAL A 100 27.96 5.42 6.39
N HIS A 101 28.27 4.49 5.47
CA HIS A 101 27.60 3.19 5.37
C HIS A 101 27.62 2.45 6.70
N TYR A 102 28.80 2.20 7.29
CA TYR A 102 28.92 1.50 8.57
C TYR A 102 28.24 2.24 9.72
N ARG A 103 28.21 3.58 9.68
CA ARG A 103 27.48 4.37 10.67
C ARG A 103 25.96 4.17 10.56
N LEU A 104 25.44 4.00 9.35
CA LEU A 104 24.02 3.72 9.11
C LEU A 104 23.67 2.24 9.39
N ASP A 105 24.59 1.30 9.13
CA ASP A 105 24.39 -0.14 9.41
C ASP A 105 24.10 -0.39 10.89
N LEU A 106 24.69 0.41 11.79
CA LEU A 106 24.40 0.38 13.23
C LEU A 106 22.90 0.55 13.54
N PHE A 107 22.19 1.36 12.75
CA PHE A 107 20.76 1.56 12.91
C PHE A 107 19.94 0.46 12.24
N GLU A 108 20.38 -0.04 11.09
CA GLU A 108 19.70 -1.13 10.39
C GLU A 108 19.77 -2.47 11.12
N LEU A 109 20.70 -2.65 12.05
CA LEU A 109 20.69 -3.82 12.96
C LEU A 109 19.35 -3.97 13.69
N LEU A 110 18.65 -2.87 13.97
CA LEU A 110 17.34 -2.91 14.62
C LEU A 110 16.21 -3.33 13.67
N LEU A 111 16.45 -3.34 12.36
CA LEU A 111 15.48 -3.72 11.32
C LEU A 111 15.71 -5.14 10.81
N SER A 112 16.91 -5.69 11.02
CA SER A 112 17.32 -6.99 10.50
C SER A 112 16.87 -8.16 11.38
N HIS A 113 16.61 -9.31 10.77
CA HIS A 113 16.45 -10.58 11.49
C HIS A 113 17.81 -11.28 11.65
N ASN A 114 18.38 -11.26 12.85
CA ASN A 114 19.67 -11.88 13.15
C ASN A 114 19.50 -12.94 14.24
N GLY A 115 19.73 -14.21 13.91
CA GLY A 115 19.59 -15.31 14.86
C GLY A 115 18.12 -15.67 15.06
N ILE A 116 17.63 -15.54 16.29
CA ILE A 116 16.24 -15.89 16.67
C ILE A 116 15.33 -14.67 16.84
N VAL A 117 15.87 -13.44 16.80
CA VAL A 117 15.11 -12.21 17.04
C VAL A 117 15.12 -11.27 15.84
N TYR A 118 14.05 -10.50 15.69
CA TYR A 118 14.05 -9.27 14.89
C TYR A 118 14.67 -8.12 15.68
N GLY A 119 15.63 -7.43 15.06
CA GLY A 119 16.41 -6.36 15.67
C GLY A 119 17.73 -6.82 16.28
N VAL A 120 18.25 -6.03 17.22
CA VAL A 120 19.53 -6.31 17.88
C VAL A 120 19.35 -7.41 18.91
N GLY A 121 19.98 -8.57 18.67
CA GLY A 121 20.14 -9.65 19.66
C GLY A 121 21.42 -9.51 20.50
N TYR A 122 21.71 -10.50 21.35
CA TYR A 122 22.87 -10.46 22.25
C TYR A 122 24.20 -10.30 21.50
N THR A 123 24.41 -11.12 20.46
CA THR A 123 25.63 -11.08 19.64
C THR A 123 25.77 -9.75 18.90
N ASP A 124 24.66 -9.14 18.51
CA ASP A 124 24.69 -7.85 17.83
C ASP A 124 25.13 -6.74 18.79
N ALA A 125 24.55 -6.72 20.00
CA ALA A 125 24.88 -5.75 21.04
C ALA A 125 26.36 -5.84 21.48
N HIS A 126 26.89 -7.04 21.66
CA HIS A 126 28.22 -7.25 22.26
C HIS A 126 29.34 -7.48 21.25
N ALA A 127 29.03 -7.82 20.00
CA ALA A 127 30.03 -8.03 18.95
C ALA A 127 29.85 -7.12 17.73
N ARG A 128 28.66 -7.12 17.08
CA ARG A 128 28.48 -6.38 15.82
C ARG A 128 28.53 -4.86 16.01
N ILE A 129 27.89 -4.32 17.03
CA ILE A 129 27.91 -2.87 17.30
C ILE A 129 29.35 -2.39 17.54
N PRO A 130 30.15 -3.00 18.44
CA PRO A 130 31.57 -2.66 18.55
C PRO A 130 32.35 -2.80 17.24
N ALA A 131 32.11 -3.88 16.48
CA ALA A 131 32.78 -4.10 15.20
C ALA A 131 32.49 -3.00 14.18
N TYR A 132 31.23 -2.55 14.04
CA TYR A 132 30.88 -1.44 13.17
C TYR A 132 31.55 -0.13 13.58
N TRP A 133 31.64 0.18 14.89
CA TRP A 133 32.38 1.35 15.36
C TRP A 133 33.87 1.30 15.01
N ILE A 134 34.50 0.12 15.13
CA ILE A 134 35.89 -0.07 14.70
C ILE A 134 36.02 0.15 13.19
N MET A 135 35.07 -0.34 12.39
CA MET A 135 35.04 -0.11 10.94
C MET A 135 34.87 1.36 10.58
N VAL A 136 34.03 2.12 11.30
CA VAL A 136 33.89 3.58 11.13
C VAL A 136 35.23 4.29 11.35
N VAL A 137 35.94 3.96 12.43
CA VAL A 137 37.26 4.55 12.73
C VAL A 137 38.31 4.14 11.68
N LEU A 138 38.31 2.89 11.26
CA LEU A 138 39.20 2.40 10.21
C LEU A 138 38.97 3.14 8.89
N MET A 139 37.72 3.29 8.47
CA MET A 139 37.38 4.00 7.23
C MET A 139 37.71 5.49 7.30
N ALA A 140 37.60 6.11 8.48
CA ALA A 140 38.09 7.48 8.69
C ALA A 140 39.60 7.56 8.46
N GLY A 141 40.37 6.62 9.03
CA GLY A 141 41.82 6.54 8.84
C GLY A 141 42.22 6.33 7.37
N ILE A 142 41.54 5.40 6.68
CA ILE A 142 41.76 5.14 5.24
C ILE A 142 41.45 6.38 4.41
N THR A 143 40.34 7.08 4.70
CA THR A 143 39.97 8.32 4.00
C THR A 143 41.08 9.36 4.11
N ILE A 144 41.58 9.61 5.34
CA ILE A 144 42.67 10.56 5.58
C ILE A 144 43.95 10.13 4.85
N ALA A 145 44.33 8.85 4.94
CA ALA A 145 45.52 8.32 4.27
C ALA A 145 45.46 8.48 2.75
N LEU A 146 44.29 8.26 2.13
CA LEU A 146 44.09 8.43 0.69
C LEU A 146 44.10 9.89 0.25
N LEU A 147 43.57 10.81 1.07
CA LEU A 147 43.69 12.25 0.83
C LEU A 147 45.15 12.73 0.91
N VAL A 148 45.92 12.22 1.88
CA VAL A 148 47.37 12.49 1.93
C VAL A 148 48.07 11.90 0.70
N ASN A 149 47.69 10.69 0.28
CA ASN A 149 48.23 10.07 -0.93
C ASN A 149 47.88 10.86 -2.22
N ALA A 150 46.75 11.58 -2.25
CA ALA A 150 46.40 12.44 -3.39
C ALA A 150 47.43 13.54 -3.66
N ASN A 151 48.26 13.92 -2.66
CA ASN A 151 49.39 14.82 -2.87
C ASN A 151 50.66 14.07 -3.30
N LEU A 152 50.91 12.90 -2.71
CA LEU A 152 52.11 12.08 -2.95
C LEU A 152 52.08 11.34 -4.29
N GLY A 153 50.91 10.96 -4.78
CA GLY A 153 50.71 10.28 -6.06
C GLY A 153 51.30 8.87 -6.15
N ARG A 154 51.32 8.12 -5.04
CA ARG A 154 51.82 6.74 -5.01
C ARG A 154 50.69 5.76 -5.30
N LEU A 155 50.96 4.72 -6.09
CA LEU A 155 49.95 3.71 -6.40
C LEU A 155 49.69 2.76 -5.22
N THR A 156 50.69 2.51 -4.38
CA THR A 156 50.64 1.47 -3.31
C THR A 156 49.55 1.65 -2.25
N PRO A 157 49.16 2.87 -1.80
CA PRO A 157 48.13 3.01 -0.76
C PRO A 157 46.72 2.61 -1.23
N LEU A 158 46.46 2.60 -2.55
CA LEU A 158 45.15 2.23 -3.10
C LEU A 158 44.82 0.74 -2.84
N PRO A 159 45.59 -0.24 -3.34
CA PRO A 159 45.33 -1.65 -3.07
C PRO A 159 45.51 -2.02 -1.59
N VAL A 160 46.42 -1.36 -0.86
CA VAL A 160 46.60 -1.58 0.58
C VAL A 160 45.36 -1.18 1.36
N SER A 161 44.73 -0.04 1.02
CA SER A 161 43.50 0.41 1.67
C SER A 161 42.34 -0.56 1.43
N VAL A 162 42.21 -1.07 0.20
CA VAL A 162 41.20 -2.08 -0.15
C VAL A 162 41.43 -3.37 0.62
N ALA A 163 42.68 -3.87 0.65
CA ALA A 163 43.02 -5.08 1.39
C ALA A 163 42.79 -4.93 2.91
N ALA A 164 43.16 -3.78 3.48
CA ALA A 164 42.94 -3.49 4.90
C ALA A 164 41.45 -3.44 5.23
N TRP A 165 40.66 -2.76 4.40
CA TRP A 165 39.20 -2.68 4.56
C TRP A 165 38.55 -4.06 4.49
N LEU A 166 38.80 -4.83 3.41
CA LEU A 166 38.19 -6.14 3.22
C LEU A 166 38.64 -7.16 4.29
N GLY A 167 39.93 -7.15 4.65
CA GLY A 167 40.47 -8.01 5.70
C GLY A 167 39.84 -7.71 7.05
N ALA A 168 39.75 -6.42 7.43
CA ALA A 168 39.10 -6.02 8.66
C ALA A 168 37.60 -6.34 8.66
N ALA A 169 36.88 -6.09 7.56
CA ALA A 169 35.46 -6.40 7.42
C ALA A 169 35.21 -7.91 7.63
N PHE A 170 36.01 -8.77 7.00
CA PHE A 170 35.90 -10.21 7.17
C PHE A 170 36.13 -10.65 8.63
N VAL A 171 37.20 -10.15 9.27
CA VAL A 171 37.50 -10.53 10.66
C VAL A 171 36.44 -9.99 11.62
N LEU A 172 36.10 -8.71 11.52
CA LEU A 172 35.26 -8.02 12.50
C LEU A 172 33.76 -8.28 12.32
N LEU A 173 33.28 -8.44 11.09
CA LEU A 173 31.84 -8.59 10.80
C LEU A 173 31.41 -10.03 10.56
N VAL A 174 32.35 -10.94 10.24
CA VAL A 174 32.06 -12.37 10.00
C VAL A 174 32.62 -13.24 11.12
N ILE A 175 33.93 -13.21 11.35
CA ILE A 175 34.57 -14.13 12.30
C ILE A 175 34.18 -13.79 13.74
N PHE A 176 34.31 -12.53 14.15
CA PHE A 176 34.13 -12.13 15.54
C PHE A 176 32.70 -12.37 16.07
N PRO A 177 31.61 -11.95 15.38
CA PRO A 177 30.25 -12.23 15.85
C PRO A 177 29.94 -13.72 15.88
N SER A 178 30.43 -14.49 14.90
CA SER A 178 30.24 -15.95 14.87
C SER A 178 30.87 -16.64 16.07
N LEU A 179 32.03 -16.15 16.52
CA LEU A 179 32.71 -16.67 17.70
C LEU A 179 31.92 -16.37 18.99
N VAL A 180 31.40 -15.14 19.12
CA VAL A 180 30.56 -14.75 20.26
C VAL A 180 29.27 -15.57 20.30
N GLN A 181 28.58 -15.72 19.16
CA GLN A 181 27.38 -16.56 19.08
C GLN A 181 27.65 -17.99 19.54
N ARG A 182 28.74 -18.60 19.05
CA ARG A 182 29.06 -20.00 19.35
C ARG A 182 29.50 -20.23 20.80
N ILE A 183 30.27 -19.31 21.38
CA ILE A 183 30.89 -19.51 22.69
C ILE A 183 30.01 -18.97 23.82
N GLN A 184 29.31 -17.85 23.64
CA GLN A 184 28.56 -17.19 24.70
C GLN A 184 27.05 -17.42 24.60
N VAL A 185 26.48 -17.31 23.40
CA VAL A 185 25.02 -17.36 23.22
C VAL A 185 24.51 -18.80 23.15
N ALA A 186 25.03 -19.61 22.22
CA ALA A 186 24.54 -20.97 21.98
C ALA A 186 24.46 -21.87 23.25
N PRO A 187 25.38 -21.80 24.24
CA PRO A 187 25.26 -22.58 25.46
C PRO A 187 24.13 -22.16 26.40
N SER A 188 23.62 -20.93 26.29
CA SER A 188 22.66 -20.33 27.22
C SER A 188 21.66 -19.37 26.54
N GLU A 189 21.23 -19.72 25.32
CA GLU A 189 20.54 -18.82 24.37
C GLU A 189 19.31 -18.14 24.97
N LEU A 190 18.39 -18.90 25.58
CA LEU A 190 17.19 -18.33 26.19
C LEU A 190 17.52 -17.24 27.23
N SER A 191 18.52 -17.46 28.07
CA SER A 191 18.87 -16.48 29.12
C SER A 191 19.54 -15.23 28.57
N GLN A 192 20.34 -15.36 27.50
CA GLN A 192 21.05 -14.24 26.88
C GLN A 192 20.12 -13.42 25.97
N GLU A 193 19.19 -14.08 25.29
CA GLU A 193 18.29 -13.47 24.31
C GLU A 193 16.98 -12.96 24.92
N LEU A 194 16.61 -13.39 26.14
CA LEU A 194 15.37 -12.97 26.82
C LEU A 194 15.07 -11.46 26.76
N PRO A 195 15.99 -10.53 27.11
CA PRO A 195 15.68 -9.11 27.05
C PRO A 195 15.44 -8.59 25.62
N TYR A 196 16.06 -9.20 24.61
CA TYR A 196 15.89 -8.81 23.21
C TYR A 196 14.59 -9.36 22.63
N ILE A 197 14.22 -10.59 22.99
CA ILE A 197 12.91 -11.19 22.68
C ILE A 197 11.77 -10.33 23.27
N GLN A 198 11.94 -9.82 24.50
CA GLN A 198 10.96 -8.93 25.11
C GLN A 198 10.77 -7.63 24.33
N ASN A 199 11.86 -7.05 23.80
CA ASN A 199 11.79 -5.87 22.94
C ASN A 199 11.06 -6.18 21.63
N GLU A 200 11.40 -7.29 20.97
CA GLU A 200 10.72 -7.74 19.75
C GLU A 200 9.21 -7.90 19.96
N ILE A 201 8.79 -8.62 21.01
CA ILE A 201 7.37 -8.79 21.32
C ILE A 201 6.70 -7.44 21.57
N ALA A 202 7.32 -6.56 22.35
CA ALA A 202 6.74 -5.26 22.69
C ALA A 202 6.59 -4.36 21.45
N PHE A 203 7.63 -4.27 20.61
CA PHE A 203 7.64 -3.43 19.41
C PHE A 203 6.75 -4.02 18.31
N THR A 204 6.70 -5.34 18.14
CA THR A 204 5.75 -6.00 17.24
C THR A 204 4.31 -5.70 17.67
N ARG A 205 3.97 -5.89 18.94
CA ARG A 205 2.62 -5.57 19.43
C ARG A 205 2.26 -4.10 19.22
N GLN A 206 3.22 -3.19 19.38
CA GLN A 206 2.99 -1.77 19.09
C GLN A 206 2.84 -1.52 17.59
N ALA A 207 3.67 -2.08 16.73
CA ALA A 207 3.65 -1.82 15.30
C ALA A 207 2.35 -2.29 14.62
N TYR A 208 1.79 -3.40 15.09
CA TYR A 208 0.53 -3.99 14.60
C TYR A 208 -0.70 -3.54 15.39
N GLY A 209 -0.56 -2.66 16.39
CA GLY A 209 -1.69 -2.16 17.17
C GLY A 209 -2.32 -3.15 18.15
N LEU A 210 -1.56 -4.16 18.59
CA LEU A 210 -1.97 -5.23 19.51
C LEU A 210 -1.78 -4.89 21.00
N SER A 211 -1.15 -3.75 21.32
CA SER A 211 -0.90 -3.35 22.71
C SER A 211 -2.18 -3.12 23.54
N GLY A 212 -3.30 -2.79 22.90
CA GLY A 212 -4.60 -2.57 23.55
C GLY A 212 -5.56 -3.75 23.47
N VAL A 213 -5.11 -4.90 22.96
CA VAL A 213 -5.96 -6.09 22.81
C VAL A 213 -5.96 -6.87 24.13
N ASN A 214 -7.16 -7.13 24.65
CA ASN A 214 -7.36 -7.94 25.84
C ASN A 214 -7.72 -9.37 25.44
N ASP A 215 -6.90 -10.33 25.85
CA ASP A 215 -7.15 -11.73 25.61
C ASP A 215 -8.19 -12.26 26.60
N THR A 216 -9.33 -12.72 26.08
CA THR A 216 -10.35 -13.40 26.88
C THR A 216 -10.40 -14.87 26.48
N LEU A 217 -10.05 -15.75 27.42
CA LEU A 217 -10.23 -17.19 27.25
C LEU A 217 -11.72 -17.49 27.09
N PHE A 218 -12.11 -17.90 25.89
CA PHE A 218 -13.45 -18.38 25.60
C PHE A 218 -13.45 -19.91 25.63
N ALA A 219 -14.09 -20.49 26.64
CA ALA A 219 -14.36 -21.92 26.70
C ALA A 219 -15.75 -22.18 26.07
N PRO A 220 -15.83 -22.75 24.85
CA PRO A 220 -17.11 -23.05 24.23
C PRO A 220 -17.90 -24.03 25.11
N GLN A 221 -19.17 -23.73 25.35
CA GLN A 221 -20.09 -24.65 25.99
C GLN A 221 -20.87 -25.42 24.92
N ASP A 222 -20.89 -26.75 25.00
CA ASP A 222 -21.49 -27.61 23.97
C ASP A 222 -23.02 -27.64 23.98
N THR A 223 -23.66 -27.00 24.96
CA THR A 223 -25.13 -27.04 25.14
C THR A 223 -25.76 -25.66 24.98
N VAL A 224 -26.50 -25.48 23.88
CA VAL A 224 -27.36 -24.31 23.65
C VAL A 224 -28.71 -24.56 24.31
N THR A 225 -29.09 -23.73 25.30
CA THR A 225 -30.39 -23.82 25.99
C THR A 225 -31.42 -22.85 25.41
N ALA A 226 -32.72 -23.15 25.55
CA ALA A 226 -33.79 -22.25 25.12
C ALA A 226 -33.68 -20.85 25.77
N ASP A 227 -33.34 -20.80 27.06
CA ASP A 227 -33.11 -19.55 27.79
C ASP A 227 -31.90 -18.75 27.26
N ALA A 228 -30.86 -19.42 26.76
CA ALA A 228 -29.73 -18.75 26.14
C ALA A 228 -30.12 -18.12 24.80
N ILE A 229 -30.94 -18.80 24.00
CA ILE A 229 -31.48 -18.26 22.74
C ILE A 229 -32.38 -17.05 23.03
N GLN A 230 -33.31 -17.17 23.97
CA GLN A 230 -34.25 -16.08 24.32
C GLN A 230 -33.55 -14.83 24.87
N ARG A 231 -32.44 -14.98 25.59
CA ARG A 231 -31.64 -13.86 26.10
C ARG A 231 -30.72 -13.21 25.07
N ASN A 232 -30.54 -13.83 23.89
CA ASN A 232 -29.63 -13.33 22.84
C ASN A 232 -30.32 -13.21 21.48
N PRO A 233 -31.48 -12.51 21.37
CA PRO A 233 -32.25 -12.45 20.14
C PRO A 233 -31.44 -11.82 18.99
N LEU A 234 -30.65 -10.76 19.27
CA LEU A 234 -29.81 -10.12 18.25
C LEU A 234 -28.77 -11.07 17.64
N THR A 235 -28.18 -11.97 18.42
CA THR A 235 -27.21 -12.95 17.90
C THR A 235 -27.91 -13.95 16.97
N VAL A 236 -29.08 -14.44 17.36
CA VAL A 236 -29.86 -15.42 16.59
C VAL A 236 -30.42 -14.79 15.31
N GLU A 237 -30.94 -13.56 15.39
CA GLU A 237 -31.48 -12.80 14.26
C GLU A 237 -30.41 -12.34 13.26
N ASN A 238 -29.14 -12.44 13.61
CA ASN A 238 -28.00 -12.07 12.77
C ASN A 238 -27.04 -13.23 12.51
N ALA A 239 -27.37 -14.44 12.99
CA ALA A 239 -26.58 -15.63 12.77
C ALA A 239 -26.52 -15.92 11.26
N ARG A 240 -25.33 -15.73 10.68
CA ARG A 240 -25.14 -15.82 9.23
C ARG A 240 -25.27 -17.28 8.77
N LEU A 241 -26.30 -17.54 7.97
CA LEU A 241 -26.51 -18.82 7.30
C LEU A 241 -25.72 -18.93 5.99
N TRP A 242 -25.57 -17.80 5.29
CA TRP A 242 -24.95 -17.75 3.96
C TRP A 242 -23.45 -17.44 4.00
N ASP A 243 -22.65 -18.18 3.25
CA ASP A 243 -21.28 -17.79 2.95
C ASP A 243 -21.27 -16.70 1.87
N PRO A 244 -20.78 -15.48 2.17
CA PRO A 244 -20.76 -14.37 1.20
C PRO A 244 -19.81 -14.62 0.01
N GLN A 245 -18.78 -15.46 0.15
CA GLN A 245 -17.73 -15.60 -0.86
C GLN A 245 -17.93 -16.80 -1.79
N LEU A 246 -18.59 -17.87 -1.32
CA LEU A 246 -18.59 -19.13 -2.07
C LEU A 246 -19.83 -19.33 -2.94
N ALA A 247 -21.03 -19.30 -2.35
CA ALA A 247 -22.26 -19.74 -3.02
C ALA A 247 -23.16 -18.57 -3.43
N LEU A 248 -23.21 -17.51 -2.61
CA LEU A 248 -24.18 -16.45 -2.77
C LEU A 248 -24.00 -15.61 -4.06
N PRO A 249 -22.78 -15.26 -4.51
CA PRO A 249 -22.62 -14.50 -5.75
C PRO A 249 -23.27 -15.20 -6.96
N LYS A 250 -23.00 -16.50 -7.14
CA LYS A 250 -23.58 -17.31 -8.22
C LYS A 250 -25.09 -17.45 -8.11
N THR A 251 -25.61 -17.61 -6.89
CA THR A 251 -27.07 -17.64 -6.69
C THR A 251 -27.67 -16.31 -7.09
N LEU A 252 -27.13 -15.18 -6.62
CA LEU A 252 -27.61 -13.84 -6.98
C LEU A 252 -27.51 -13.57 -8.49
N GLU A 253 -26.44 -14.02 -9.15
CA GLU A 253 -26.35 -13.96 -10.62
C GLU A 253 -27.52 -14.69 -11.30
N GLN A 254 -27.86 -15.89 -10.84
CA GLN A 254 -28.96 -16.67 -11.42
C GLN A 254 -30.32 -16.01 -11.21
N ILE A 255 -30.58 -15.46 -10.02
CA ILE A 255 -31.92 -14.95 -9.67
C ILE A 255 -32.09 -13.44 -9.89
N GLN A 256 -31.00 -12.67 -10.04
CA GLN A 256 -31.02 -11.20 -10.03
C GLN A 256 -30.10 -10.50 -11.04
N SER A 257 -29.32 -11.22 -11.87
CA SER A 257 -28.57 -10.56 -12.96
C SER A 257 -29.53 -9.94 -13.98
N LEU A 258 -30.66 -10.61 -14.25
CA LEU A 258 -31.72 -10.25 -15.21
C LEU A 258 -31.27 -10.07 -16.67
N ARG A 259 -29.98 -9.81 -16.91
CA ARG A 259 -29.28 -9.63 -18.19
C ARG A 259 -27.87 -10.18 -18.06
N THR A 260 -27.32 -10.70 -19.16
CA THR A 260 -26.04 -11.42 -19.17
C THR A 260 -24.82 -10.53 -18.91
N TYR A 261 -24.94 -9.23 -19.14
CA TYR A 261 -23.85 -8.25 -18.99
C TYR A 261 -23.75 -7.65 -17.59
N TYR A 262 -24.63 -8.04 -16.66
CA TYR A 262 -24.51 -7.69 -15.25
C TYR A 262 -23.78 -8.77 -14.48
N ASP A 263 -22.95 -8.34 -13.54
CA ASP A 263 -22.09 -9.19 -12.74
C ASP A 263 -22.18 -8.81 -11.26
N PHE A 264 -22.12 -9.82 -10.39
CA PHE A 264 -22.01 -9.64 -8.94
C PHE A 264 -20.65 -10.16 -8.51
N SER A 265 -19.65 -9.29 -8.60
CA SER A 265 -18.24 -9.65 -8.37
C SER A 265 -17.97 -10.12 -6.94
N ASP A 266 -18.66 -9.55 -5.97
CA ASP A 266 -18.51 -9.87 -4.55
C ASP A 266 -19.79 -9.53 -3.76
N VAL A 267 -19.91 -10.10 -2.55
CA VAL A 267 -21.00 -9.84 -1.62
C VAL A 267 -20.44 -9.34 -0.29
N ALA A 268 -20.70 -8.07 -0.01
CA ALA A 268 -20.32 -7.44 1.24
C ALA A 268 -21.25 -7.88 2.38
N VAL A 269 -20.65 -8.14 3.55
CA VAL A 269 -21.38 -8.26 4.81
C VAL A 269 -21.51 -6.88 5.41
N ASP A 270 -22.75 -6.44 5.64
CA ASP A 270 -23.06 -5.11 6.17
C ASP A 270 -24.22 -5.20 7.18
N ARG A 271 -24.51 -4.12 7.90
CA ARG A 271 -25.55 -4.07 8.92
C ARG A 271 -26.39 -2.80 8.79
N TYR A 272 -27.71 -2.98 8.83
CA TYR A 272 -28.69 -1.91 8.63
C TYR A 272 -29.70 -1.90 9.78
N HIS A 273 -30.19 -0.70 10.11
CA HIS A 273 -31.37 -0.54 10.95
C HIS A 273 -32.62 -0.51 10.07
N ILE A 274 -33.37 -1.62 10.03
CA ILE A 274 -34.59 -1.75 9.22
C ILE A 274 -35.75 -1.97 10.19
N ASN A 275 -36.78 -1.12 10.13
CA ASN A 275 -37.96 -1.17 11.01
C ASN A 275 -37.60 -1.23 12.51
N GLY A 276 -36.55 -0.51 12.92
CA GLY A 276 -36.07 -0.49 14.31
C GLY A 276 -35.23 -1.70 14.73
N GLN A 277 -35.05 -2.71 13.86
CA GLN A 277 -34.22 -3.88 14.12
C GLN A 277 -32.82 -3.72 13.51
N TYR A 278 -31.80 -4.15 14.25
CA TYR A 278 -30.42 -4.18 13.77
C TYR A 278 -30.12 -5.50 13.07
N LEU A 279 -29.91 -5.42 11.76
CA LEU A 279 -30.00 -6.55 10.86
C LEU A 279 -28.76 -6.67 9.98
N GLN A 280 -28.16 -7.85 9.96
CA GLN A 280 -27.05 -8.20 9.10
C GLN A 280 -27.58 -8.60 7.73
N MET A 281 -27.00 -7.96 6.72
CA MET A 281 -27.41 -8.03 5.33
C MET A 281 -26.20 -8.39 4.48
N LEU A 282 -26.47 -9.06 3.37
CA LEU A 282 -25.49 -9.42 2.37
C LEU A 282 -25.80 -8.61 1.13
N VAL A 283 -24.90 -7.69 0.78
CA VAL A 283 -25.13 -6.64 -0.22
C VAL A 283 -24.17 -6.83 -1.39
N ALA A 284 -24.69 -6.84 -2.60
CA ALA A 284 -23.92 -7.00 -3.82
C ALA A 284 -24.24 -5.89 -4.82
N ALA A 285 -23.20 -5.30 -5.41
CA ALA A 285 -23.34 -4.32 -6.47
C ALA A 285 -23.61 -5.02 -7.81
N ARG A 286 -24.60 -4.51 -8.56
CA ARG A 286 -24.87 -4.98 -9.91
C ARG A 286 -24.02 -4.19 -10.90
N GLU A 287 -22.81 -4.67 -11.14
CA GLU A 287 -21.83 -3.99 -12.00
C GLU A 287 -21.95 -4.41 -13.46
N LEU A 288 -21.58 -3.51 -14.37
CA LEU A 288 -21.55 -3.79 -15.80
C LEU A 288 -20.23 -4.46 -16.18
N ASN A 289 -20.32 -5.63 -16.81
CA ASN A 289 -19.19 -6.33 -17.41
C ASN A 289 -19.29 -6.29 -18.94
N THR A 290 -18.49 -5.42 -19.56
CA THR A 290 -18.51 -5.22 -21.01
C THR A 290 -18.04 -6.44 -21.80
N GLY A 291 -17.24 -7.32 -21.20
CA GLY A 291 -16.82 -8.60 -21.81
C GLY A 291 -17.97 -9.58 -22.01
N LYS A 292 -19.04 -9.46 -21.21
CA LYS A 292 -20.26 -10.27 -21.32
C LYS A 292 -21.33 -9.68 -22.25
N LEU A 293 -21.05 -8.54 -22.90
CA LEU A 293 -21.93 -7.99 -23.95
C LEU A 293 -21.92 -8.89 -25.19
N PRO A 294 -23.05 -9.01 -25.92
CA PRO A 294 -23.09 -9.72 -27.19
C PRO A 294 -22.05 -9.16 -28.18
N PRO A 295 -21.44 -9.98 -29.05
CA PRO A 295 -20.42 -9.51 -30.00
C PRO A 295 -20.89 -8.36 -30.90
N SER A 296 -22.18 -8.31 -31.23
CA SER A 296 -22.77 -7.20 -32.01
C SER A 296 -22.77 -5.86 -31.27
N ALA A 297 -22.76 -5.88 -29.93
CA ALA A 297 -22.72 -4.73 -29.03
C ALA A 297 -21.30 -4.43 -28.52
N GLN A 298 -20.28 -5.19 -28.89
CA GLN A 298 -18.87 -4.91 -28.58
C GLN A 298 -18.25 -3.95 -29.62
N ARG A 299 -18.97 -2.87 -29.92
CA ARG A 299 -18.52 -1.80 -30.83
C ARG A 299 -18.16 -0.56 -30.03
N TRP A 300 -17.31 0.30 -30.60
CA TRP A 300 -16.83 1.50 -29.92
C TRP A 300 -17.96 2.37 -29.35
N VAL A 301 -18.99 2.68 -30.14
CA VAL A 301 -20.15 3.48 -29.67
C VAL A 301 -20.82 2.82 -28.46
N SER A 302 -21.05 1.50 -28.54
CA SER A 302 -21.70 0.76 -27.46
C SER A 302 -20.84 0.71 -26.21
N LEU A 303 -19.55 0.44 -26.33
CA LEU A 303 -18.62 0.32 -25.20
C LEU A 303 -18.26 1.66 -24.55
N LYS A 304 -18.20 2.74 -25.34
CA LYS A 304 -17.70 4.04 -24.88
C LYS A 304 -18.79 5.06 -24.59
N LEU A 305 -19.96 4.95 -25.22
CA LEU A 305 -21.02 5.96 -25.16
C LEU A 305 -22.36 5.42 -24.65
N GLN A 306 -22.63 4.12 -24.80
CA GLN A 306 -23.94 3.55 -24.48
C GLN A 306 -23.94 2.76 -23.17
N TYR A 307 -23.12 1.71 -23.07
CA TYR A 307 -23.00 0.87 -21.87
C TYR A 307 -21.92 1.44 -20.96
N THR A 308 -22.28 2.49 -20.23
CA THR A 308 -21.32 3.27 -19.45
C THR A 308 -21.28 2.91 -17.97
N HIS A 309 -22.33 2.29 -17.40
CA HIS A 309 -22.47 2.07 -15.96
C HIS A 309 -23.21 0.77 -15.62
N GLY A 310 -23.00 0.27 -14.39
CA GLY A 310 -23.84 -0.76 -13.76
C GLY A 310 -25.11 -0.16 -13.13
N TYR A 311 -26.03 -0.99 -12.63
CA TYR A 311 -27.34 -0.49 -12.19
C TYR A 311 -27.87 -1.20 -10.93
N GLY A 312 -27.70 -0.54 -9.79
CA GLY A 312 -28.30 -0.88 -8.50
C GLY A 312 -27.49 -1.87 -7.67
N VAL A 313 -28.09 -2.26 -6.55
CA VAL A 313 -27.56 -3.25 -5.60
C VAL A 313 -28.66 -4.26 -5.26
N VAL A 314 -28.25 -5.43 -4.82
CA VAL A 314 -29.13 -6.48 -4.29
C VAL A 314 -28.75 -6.71 -2.83
N ALA A 315 -29.74 -6.79 -1.95
CA ALA A 315 -29.52 -7.06 -0.53
C ALA A 315 -30.37 -8.25 -0.07
N SER A 316 -29.76 -9.17 0.67
CA SER A 316 -30.43 -10.33 1.26
C SER A 316 -30.23 -10.41 2.77
N ARG A 317 -31.17 -11.07 3.45
CA ARG A 317 -31.08 -11.39 4.87
C ARG A 317 -29.95 -12.39 5.10
N ALA A 318 -29.04 -12.11 6.03
CA ALA A 318 -27.93 -13.01 6.31
C ALA A 318 -28.37 -14.33 7.00
N ASN A 319 -29.50 -14.33 7.70
CA ASN A 319 -29.93 -15.42 8.59
C ASN A 319 -31.18 -16.19 8.13
N GLN A 320 -31.69 -15.92 6.93
CA GLN A 320 -32.94 -16.49 6.44
C GLN A 320 -32.78 -17.11 5.05
N ALA A 321 -33.53 -18.18 4.82
CA ALA A 321 -33.73 -18.80 3.53
C ALA A 321 -35.23 -18.97 3.29
N THR A 322 -35.63 -18.89 2.03
CA THR A 322 -36.96 -19.31 1.57
C THR A 322 -37.12 -20.84 1.70
N ASP A 323 -38.35 -21.32 1.59
CA ASP A 323 -38.65 -22.77 1.58
C ASP A 323 -37.95 -23.53 0.44
N GLN A 324 -37.52 -22.83 -0.62
CA GLN A 324 -36.78 -23.38 -1.75
C GLN A 324 -35.25 -23.36 -1.54
N GLY A 325 -34.78 -22.93 -0.38
CA GLY A 325 -33.34 -22.79 -0.10
C GLY A 325 -32.68 -21.63 -0.84
N LEU A 326 -33.45 -20.61 -1.25
CA LEU A 326 -32.94 -19.35 -1.82
C LEU A 326 -32.81 -18.25 -0.76
N PRO A 327 -31.90 -17.27 -0.93
CA PRO A 327 -31.77 -16.13 -0.02
C PRO A 327 -33.06 -15.29 0.00
N VAL A 328 -33.46 -14.82 1.18
CA VAL A 328 -34.58 -13.88 1.32
C VAL A 328 -34.09 -12.49 0.93
N LEU A 329 -34.49 -12.04 -0.26
CA LEU A 329 -34.13 -10.72 -0.79
C LEU A 329 -34.98 -9.62 -0.14
N THR A 330 -34.33 -8.52 0.18
CA THR A 330 -34.92 -7.31 0.78
C THR A 330 -34.83 -6.11 -0.14
N LEU A 331 -33.85 -6.12 -1.05
CA LEU A 331 -33.65 -5.16 -2.12
C LEU A 331 -33.29 -5.94 -3.39
N GLN A 332 -34.07 -5.76 -4.45
CA GLN A 332 -34.01 -6.61 -5.65
C GLN A 332 -34.55 -5.91 -6.89
N ASN A 333 -34.46 -6.56 -8.04
CA ASN A 333 -34.97 -6.15 -9.35
C ASN A 333 -34.24 -4.97 -10.01
N ILE A 334 -34.73 -4.58 -11.19
CA ILE A 334 -34.33 -3.43 -11.98
C ILE A 334 -35.63 -2.74 -12.48
N PRO A 335 -35.90 -1.49 -12.07
CA PRO A 335 -35.14 -0.71 -11.09
C PRO A 335 -35.16 -1.35 -9.69
N PRO A 336 -34.16 -1.09 -8.83
CA PRO A 336 -34.10 -1.72 -7.52
C PRO A 336 -35.27 -1.27 -6.63
N THR A 337 -35.94 -2.23 -6.01
CA THR A 337 -37.06 -2.01 -5.09
C THR A 337 -36.84 -2.76 -3.78
N GLY A 338 -37.19 -2.12 -2.67
CA GLY A 338 -37.07 -2.69 -1.33
C GLY A 338 -36.30 -1.81 -0.35
N VAL A 339 -35.70 -2.44 0.66
CA VAL A 339 -34.96 -1.79 1.75
C VAL A 339 -33.52 -2.34 1.86
N PRO A 340 -32.50 -1.49 2.06
CA PRO A 340 -32.56 -0.01 2.10
C PRO A 340 -32.99 0.60 0.77
N GLU A 341 -33.63 1.78 0.81
CA GLU A 341 -34.09 2.47 -0.40
C GLU A 341 -32.90 2.93 -1.24
N VAL A 342 -33.01 2.80 -2.57
CA VAL A 342 -32.00 3.27 -3.54
C VAL A 342 -32.66 4.19 -4.54
N THR A 343 -32.38 5.48 -4.44
CA THR A 343 -32.87 6.51 -5.36
C THR A 343 -31.88 6.79 -6.49
N ARG A 344 -30.62 6.39 -6.32
CA ARG A 344 -29.52 6.70 -7.24
C ARG A 344 -28.71 5.43 -7.59
N PRO A 345 -29.26 4.54 -8.44
CA PRO A 345 -28.73 3.20 -8.64
C PRO A 345 -27.55 3.09 -9.61
N GLU A 346 -27.34 4.03 -10.53
CA GLU A 346 -26.26 3.90 -11.52
C GLU A 346 -24.84 3.92 -10.90
N ILE A 347 -24.04 2.93 -11.29
CA ILE A 347 -22.67 2.69 -10.83
C ILE A 347 -21.71 3.00 -11.99
N TYR A 348 -21.24 4.24 -12.05
CA TYR A 348 -20.22 4.66 -13.01
C TYR A 348 -18.80 4.35 -12.49
N PHE A 349 -18.63 4.25 -11.17
CA PHE A 349 -17.38 3.93 -10.50
C PHE A 349 -17.59 2.70 -9.62
N GLY A 350 -16.87 1.62 -9.91
CA GLY A 350 -17.05 0.32 -9.27
C GLY A 350 -15.77 -0.51 -9.28
N ARG A 351 -15.86 -1.81 -9.01
CA ARG A 351 -14.72 -2.74 -9.04
C ARG A 351 -14.43 -3.23 -10.47
N LEU A 352 -15.47 -3.39 -11.28
CA LEU A 352 -15.36 -3.89 -12.66
C LEU A 352 -15.22 -2.80 -13.72
N THR A 353 -15.31 -1.52 -13.32
CA THR A 353 -15.22 -0.37 -14.22
C THR A 353 -13.76 -0.04 -14.58
N THR A 354 -13.06 -0.93 -15.27
CA THR A 354 -11.63 -0.80 -15.58
C THR A 354 -11.32 0.07 -16.80
N ASP A 355 -12.33 0.33 -17.65
CA ASP A 355 -12.15 1.06 -18.90
C ASP A 355 -12.77 2.46 -18.85
N TYR A 356 -12.22 3.38 -19.64
CA TYR A 356 -12.75 4.73 -19.77
C TYR A 356 -14.06 4.75 -20.57
N VAL A 357 -14.92 5.71 -20.26
CA VAL A 357 -16.16 6.01 -20.99
C VAL A 357 -16.27 7.50 -21.26
N LEU A 358 -17.09 7.83 -22.26
CA LEU A 358 -17.30 9.19 -22.76
C LEU A 358 -18.76 9.57 -22.47
N ALA A 359 -18.98 10.11 -21.29
CA ALA A 359 -20.29 10.45 -20.78
C ALA A 359 -20.75 11.82 -21.32
N HIS A 360 -22.06 12.08 -21.30
CA HIS A 360 -22.61 13.35 -21.81
C HIS A 360 -22.28 13.59 -23.31
N SER A 361 -22.43 12.54 -24.12
CA SER A 361 -22.27 12.61 -25.57
C SER A 361 -23.62 12.85 -26.28
N LYS A 362 -23.62 12.95 -27.62
CA LYS A 362 -24.87 12.97 -28.40
C LYS A 362 -25.61 11.63 -28.35
N GLN A 363 -24.89 10.55 -28.12
CA GLN A 363 -25.46 9.21 -27.95
C GLN A 363 -26.01 9.09 -26.52
N PRO A 364 -27.30 8.78 -26.33
CA PRO A 364 -27.86 8.46 -25.02
C PRO A 364 -27.20 7.21 -24.42
N GLU A 365 -27.03 7.24 -23.11
CA GLU A 365 -26.48 6.14 -22.32
C GLU A 365 -27.62 5.15 -22.03
N PHE A 366 -27.35 3.85 -22.19
CA PHE A 366 -28.28 2.82 -21.77
C PHE A 366 -28.32 2.81 -20.24
N ASP A 367 -29.53 2.83 -19.68
CA ASP A 367 -29.75 2.91 -18.25
C ASP A 367 -30.09 1.52 -17.70
N TYR A 368 -31.26 1.01 -18.10
CA TYR A 368 -31.66 -0.35 -17.80
C TYR A 368 -32.76 -0.85 -18.75
N SER A 369 -33.03 -2.16 -18.70
CA SER A 369 -34.07 -2.80 -19.50
C SER A 369 -35.08 -3.48 -18.58
N ALA A 370 -36.33 -3.00 -18.60
CA ALA A 370 -37.49 -3.60 -17.93
C ALA A 370 -38.43 -4.17 -18.99
N GLU A 371 -39.61 -3.57 -19.20
CA GLU A 371 -40.50 -3.88 -20.34
C GLU A 371 -39.95 -3.32 -21.67
N ALA A 372 -39.31 -2.16 -21.61
CA ALA A 372 -38.61 -1.51 -22.71
C ALA A 372 -37.28 -0.96 -22.20
N ASP A 373 -36.36 -0.74 -23.14
CA ASP A 373 -35.07 -0.13 -22.82
C ASP A 373 -35.25 1.33 -22.40
N LYS A 374 -34.61 1.68 -21.30
CA LYS A 374 -34.52 3.03 -20.76
C LYS A 374 -33.13 3.59 -21.01
N TYR A 375 -33.10 4.90 -21.22
CA TYR A 375 -31.90 5.64 -21.53
C TYR A 375 -31.78 6.84 -20.62
N THR A 376 -30.57 7.16 -20.25
CA THR A 376 -30.22 8.27 -19.39
C THR A 376 -29.15 9.14 -20.05
N LYS A 377 -28.86 10.26 -19.41
CA LYS A 377 -27.71 11.09 -19.71
C LYS A 377 -27.00 11.41 -18.40
N TRP A 378 -25.70 11.23 -18.40
CA TRP A 378 -24.85 11.66 -17.31
C TRP A 378 -25.04 13.15 -16.98
N THR A 379 -25.22 13.43 -15.69
CA THR A 379 -25.38 14.79 -15.15
C THR A 379 -24.25 15.20 -14.20
N GLY A 380 -23.33 14.28 -13.89
CA GLY A 380 -22.18 14.56 -13.03
C GLY A 380 -21.16 15.51 -13.67
N ASN A 381 -20.25 16.01 -12.84
CA ASN A 381 -19.26 17.03 -13.20
C ASN A 381 -17.80 16.62 -12.89
N SER A 382 -17.58 15.36 -12.51
CA SER A 382 -16.28 14.84 -12.08
C SER A 382 -15.37 14.40 -13.23
N GLY A 383 -15.88 14.38 -14.47
CA GLY A 383 -15.12 14.00 -15.65
C GLY A 383 -14.37 15.16 -16.28
N VAL A 384 -13.38 14.83 -17.11
CA VAL A 384 -12.60 15.84 -17.84
C VAL A 384 -13.29 16.14 -19.17
N ARG A 385 -13.79 17.37 -19.34
CA ARG A 385 -14.44 17.81 -20.58
C ARG A 385 -13.48 17.86 -21.76
N LEU A 386 -13.93 17.37 -22.91
CA LEU A 386 -13.28 17.48 -24.23
C LEU A 386 -13.44 18.88 -24.85
N SER A 387 -13.20 19.92 -24.04
CA SER A 387 -13.50 21.31 -24.39
C SER A 387 -12.61 21.89 -25.49
N SER A 388 -11.56 21.19 -25.92
CA SER A 388 -10.65 21.63 -26.99
C SER A 388 -10.04 20.45 -27.74
N GLY A 389 -9.65 20.69 -29.01
CA GLY A 389 -8.98 19.67 -29.83
C GLY A 389 -7.66 19.17 -29.23
N LEU A 390 -6.95 19.99 -28.45
CA LEU A 390 -5.75 19.56 -27.72
C LEU A 390 -6.06 18.56 -26.61
N ARG A 391 -7.17 18.72 -25.88
CA ARG A 391 -7.61 17.73 -24.88
C ARG A 391 -8.03 16.42 -25.55
N SER A 392 -8.77 16.51 -26.64
CA SER A 392 -9.11 15.32 -27.44
C SER A 392 -7.86 14.59 -27.95
N LEU A 393 -6.86 15.31 -28.46
CA LEU A 393 -5.59 14.73 -28.88
C LEU A 393 -4.82 14.08 -27.71
N ALA A 394 -4.75 14.75 -26.56
CA ALA A 394 -4.08 14.21 -25.38
C ALA A 394 -4.70 12.89 -24.91
N PHE A 395 -6.04 12.81 -24.86
CA PHE A 395 -6.71 11.56 -24.51
C PHE A 395 -6.64 10.50 -25.61
N ALA A 396 -6.70 10.90 -26.89
CA ALA A 396 -6.48 9.98 -28.01
C ALA A 396 -5.10 9.32 -27.94
N LEU A 397 -4.05 10.08 -27.59
CA LEU A 397 -2.71 9.54 -27.37
C LEU A 397 -2.63 8.68 -26.11
N ARG A 398 -3.24 9.10 -24.99
CA ARG A 398 -3.23 8.36 -23.73
C ARG A 398 -3.88 6.98 -23.86
N PHE A 399 -5.03 6.92 -24.54
CA PHE A 399 -5.83 5.69 -24.64
C PHE A 399 -5.66 4.96 -25.97
N GLY A 400 -4.86 5.51 -26.90
CA GLY A 400 -4.72 4.96 -28.26
C GLY A 400 -6.03 4.99 -29.06
N ASP A 401 -6.94 5.92 -28.77
CA ASP A 401 -8.27 5.99 -29.38
C ASP A 401 -8.46 7.25 -30.24
N VAL A 402 -8.31 7.08 -31.55
CA VAL A 402 -8.49 8.17 -32.55
C VAL A 402 -9.93 8.68 -32.64
N ASN A 403 -10.92 7.90 -32.17
CA ASN A 403 -12.33 8.30 -32.23
C ASN A 403 -12.61 9.50 -31.33
N MET A 404 -11.76 9.78 -30.34
CA MET A 404 -11.86 11.00 -29.51
C MET A 404 -11.72 12.30 -30.30
N ILE A 405 -11.13 12.23 -31.49
CA ILE A 405 -10.96 13.35 -32.42
C ILE A 405 -11.97 13.24 -33.57
N LEU A 406 -12.18 12.03 -34.10
CA LEU A 406 -12.92 11.81 -35.35
C LEU A 406 -14.43 11.68 -35.16
N SER A 407 -14.91 11.27 -33.99
CA SER A 407 -16.32 10.96 -33.77
C SER A 407 -17.17 12.23 -33.67
N ASN A 408 -18.18 12.33 -34.54
CA ASN A 408 -19.16 13.41 -34.53
C ASN A 408 -20.20 13.31 -33.40
N LEU A 409 -20.18 12.21 -32.63
CA LEU A 409 -21.03 12.00 -31.45
C LEU A 409 -20.50 12.72 -30.21
N LEU A 410 -19.23 13.13 -30.23
CA LEU A 410 -18.60 13.85 -29.13
C LEU A 410 -18.84 15.35 -29.28
N THR A 411 -18.93 16.04 -28.14
CA THR A 411 -19.11 17.49 -28.06
C THR A 411 -18.10 18.08 -27.07
N PRO A 412 -17.89 19.41 -27.06
CA PRO A 412 -17.07 20.06 -26.04
C PRO A 412 -17.51 19.81 -24.60
N ASP A 413 -18.79 19.45 -24.39
CA ASP A 413 -19.37 19.11 -23.08
C ASP A 413 -19.19 17.64 -22.69
N THR A 414 -18.80 16.78 -23.64
CA THR A 414 -18.54 15.36 -23.38
C THR A 414 -17.39 15.20 -22.41
N GLN A 415 -17.63 14.38 -21.39
CA GLN A 415 -16.70 14.17 -20.28
C GLN A 415 -16.05 12.80 -20.37
N VAL A 416 -14.73 12.78 -20.31
CA VAL A 416 -13.95 11.55 -20.19
C VAL A 416 -13.96 11.12 -18.72
N LEU A 417 -14.57 9.96 -18.45
CA LEU A 417 -14.52 9.30 -17.15
C LEU A 417 -13.49 8.19 -17.21
N PHE A 418 -12.43 8.28 -16.40
CA PHE A 418 -11.30 7.34 -16.38
C PHE A 418 -10.79 7.12 -14.94
N HIS A 419 -9.89 6.13 -14.76
CA HIS A 419 -9.52 5.56 -13.45
C HIS A 419 -10.74 5.09 -12.65
N ARG A 420 -11.76 4.59 -13.34
CA ARG A 420 -13.09 4.42 -12.74
C ARG A 420 -13.13 3.33 -11.67
N GLN A 421 -12.17 2.41 -11.72
CA GLN A 421 -12.02 1.38 -10.71
C GLN A 421 -11.71 2.00 -9.34
N VAL A 422 -12.45 1.58 -8.31
CA VAL A 422 -12.37 2.14 -6.94
C VAL A 422 -10.93 2.15 -6.41
N GLN A 423 -10.25 1.01 -6.41
CA GLN A 423 -8.87 0.91 -5.89
C GLN A 423 -7.88 1.71 -6.74
N GLU A 424 -7.92 1.60 -8.07
CA GLU A 424 -7.05 2.37 -8.97
C GLU A 424 -7.19 3.89 -8.73
N ARG A 425 -8.42 4.36 -8.54
CA ARG A 425 -8.73 5.76 -8.26
C ARG A 425 -8.10 6.23 -6.95
N ILE A 426 -8.27 5.45 -5.88
CA ILE A 426 -7.74 5.79 -4.57
C ILE A 426 -6.20 5.76 -4.61
N ALA A 427 -5.60 4.71 -5.19
CA ALA A 427 -4.15 4.56 -5.31
C ALA A 427 -3.51 5.68 -6.16
N THR A 428 -4.23 6.19 -7.17
CA THR A 428 -3.77 7.33 -7.97
C THR A 428 -3.74 8.63 -7.15
N LEU A 429 -4.69 8.82 -6.23
CA LEU A 429 -4.79 10.03 -5.39
C LEU A 429 -3.89 9.98 -4.16
N ALA A 430 -3.75 8.81 -3.55
CA ALA A 430 -2.99 8.59 -2.33
C ALA A 430 -2.08 7.35 -2.48
N PRO A 431 -1.01 7.42 -3.31
CA PRO A 431 -0.12 6.29 -3.59
C PRO A 431 0.77 5.89 -2.40
N PHE A 432 0.67 6.61 -1.28
CA PHE A 432 1.38 6.33 -0.03
C PHE A 432 0.55 5.48 0.94
N LEU A 433 -0.70 5.13 0.58
CA LEU A 433 -1.55 4.23 1.34
C LEU A 433 -1.55 2.86 0.67
N GLN A 434 -1.41 1.81 1.47
CA GLN A 434 -1.63 0.44 1.04
C GLN A 434 -3.13 0.14 1.16
N LEU A 435 -3.78 -0.31 0.10
CA LEU A 435 -5.22 -0.60 0.12
C LEU A 435 -5.48 -2.04 0.54
N ASP A 436 -6.55 -2.25 1.32
CA ASP A 436 -7.13 -3.57 1.58
C ASP A 436 -7.63 -4.21 0.27
N SER A 437 -7.56 -5.54 0.21
CA SER A 437 -7.93 -6.28 -1.00
C SER A 437 -9.40 -6.14 -1.39
N ASP A 438 -10.29 -5.80 -0.44
CA ASP A 438 -11.74 -5.90 -0.59
C ASP A 438 -12.54 -4.60 -0.31
N PRO A 439 -12.76 -3.72 -1.32
CA PRO A 439 -13.71 -2.61 -1.20
C PRO A 439 -15.15 -3.11 -1.14
N TYR A 440 -15.93 -2.61 -0.19
CA TYR A 440 -17.32 -3.02 0.01
C TYR A 440 -18.31 -1.92 -0.34
N VAL A 441 -19.43 -2.30 -0.94
CA VAL A 441 -20.53 -1.39 -1.28
C VAL A 441 -21.45 -1.21 -0.07
N THR A 442 -21.93 0.01 0.13
CA THR A 442 -22.94 0.35 1.13
C THR A 442 -23.98 1.32 0.53
N VAL A 443 -25.19 1.30 1.09
CA VAL A 443 -26.30 2.16 0.69
C VAL A 443 -26.56 3.16 1.81
N VAL A 444 -26.36 4.45 1.53
CA VAL A 444 -26.62 5.53 2.50
C VAL A 444 -27.45 6.61 1.83
N ASP A 445 -28.58 6.97 2.45
CA ASP A 445 -29.49 8.02 1.98
C ASP A 445 -29.88 7.89 0.49
N GLY A 446 -30.17 6.68 0.02
CA GLY A 446 -30.55 6.41 -1.37
C GLY A 446 -29.39 6.33 -2.37
N HIS A 447 -28.15 6.56 -1.92
CA HIS A 447 -26.95 6.60 -2.75
C HIS A 447 -26.02 5.42 -2.46
N LEU A 448 -25.24 5.05 -3.48
CA LEU A 448 -24.29 3.95 -3.41
C LEU A 448 -22.88 4.49 -3.18
N TYR A 449 -22.20 3.93 -2.19
CA TYR A 449 -20.82 4.26 -1.85
C TYR A 449 -19.98 2.99 -1.76
N TRP A 450 -18.74 3.08 -2.18
CA TRP A 450 -17.70 2.10 -1.88
C TRP A 450 -16.89 2.61 -0.69
N ILE A 451 -16.77 1.79 0.34
CA ILE A 451 -15.84 2.02 1.44
C ILE A 451 -14.65 1.08 1.25
N GLN A 452 -13.46 1.64 1.35
CA GLN A 452 -12.19 0.95 1.20
C GLN A 452 -11.32 1.25 2.42
N ASP A 453 -10.89 0.20 3.09
CA ASP A 453 -9.89 0.30 4.16
C ASP A 453 -8.52 0.57 3.53
N ALA A 454 -7.77 1.48 4.14
CA ALA A 454 -6.47 1.90 3.66
C ALA A 454 -5.49 2.05 4.82
N TYR A 455 -4.32 1.45 4.64
CA TYR A 455 -3.30 1.24 5.65
C TYR A 455 -2.12 2.17 5.43
N THR A 456 -1.52 2.62 6.52
CA THR A 456 -0.12 3.02 6.51
C THR A 456 0.73 1.83 6.89
N VAL A 457 1.75 1.58 6.09
CA VAL A 457 2.69 0.47 6.29
C VAL A 457 4.12 0.98 6.31
N SER A 458 4.99 0.21 6.95
CA SER A 458 6.44 0.39 6.89
C SER A 458 7.13 -0.95 7.12
N ASP A 459 8.30 -1.10 6.51
CA ASP A 459 9.30 -2.14 6.72
C ASP A 459 10.45 -1.67 7.65
N HIS A 460 10.38 -0.43 8.14
CA HIS A 460 11.44 0.22 8.93
C HIS A 460 11.05 0.45 10.41
N TYR A 461 10.13 -0.34 10.97
CA TYR A 461 9.85 -0.28 12.40
C TYR A 461 10.83 -1.16 13.19
N PRO A 462 11.66 -0.60 14.09
CA PRO A 462 12.71 -1.35 14.78
C PRO A 462 12.14 -2.44 15.67
N TYR A 463 12.83 -3.57 15.75
CA TYR A 463 12.47 -4.78 16.50
C TYR A 463 11.19 -5.48 16.08
N SER A 464 10.39 -4.91 15.19
CA SER A 464 9.10 -5.49 14.83
C SER A 464 9.29 -6.66 13.86
N GLN A 465 8.59 -7.75 14.14
CA GLN A 465 8.53 -8.90 13.27
C GLN A 465 7.85 -8.54 11.95
N VAL A 466 8.44 -9.00 10.86
CA VAL A 466 7.91 -8.83 9.50
C VAL A 466 6.73 -9.77 9.29
N ALA A 467 5.66 -9.25 8.68
CA ALA A 467 4.48 -10.01 8.31
C ALA A 467 4.88 -11.13 7.33
N PRO A 468 4.40 -12.36 7.54
CA PRO A 468 4.75 -13.48 6.68
C PRO A 468 4.24 -13.23 5.25
N ASP A 469 4.89 -13.89 4.30
CA ASP A 469 4.42 -13.90 2.91
C ASP A 469 3.18 -14.80 2.81
N ASP A 470 2.01 -14.23 3.09
CA ASP A 470 0.72 -14.90 3.05
C ASP A 470 -0.06 -14.50 1.79
N PRO A 471 -0.46 -15.47 0.93
CA PRO A 471 -1.20 -15.17 -0.29
C PRO A 471 -2.61 -14.62 -0.04
N THR A 472 -3.13 -14.68 1.19
CA THR A 472 -4.44 -14.14 1.55
C THR A 472 -4.44 -12.64 1.80
N PHE A 473 -3.31 -12.06 2.19
CA PHE A 473 -3.11 -10.60 2.35
C PHE A 473 -1.72 -10.19 1.82
N PRO A 474 -1.46 -10.36 0.51
CA PRO A 474 -0.15 -10.13 -0.10
C PRO A 474 0.33 -8.67 0.02
N GLU A 475 -0.57 -7.72 0.25
CA GLU A 475 -0.27 -6.30 0.47
C GLU A 475 0.63 -6.02 1.68
N PHE A 476 0.70 -6.94 2.64
CA PHE A 476 1.50 -6.78 3.86
C PHE A 476 2.84 -7.51 3.82
N SER A 477 3.12 -8.26 2.76
CA SER A 477 4.38 -9.01 2.62
C SER A 477 5.57 -8.07 2.76
N GLY A 478 6.49 -8.42 3.68
CA GLY A 478 7.68 -7.61 3.95
C GLY A 478 7.47 -6.38 4.85
N GLN A 479 6.25 -6.10 5.30
CA GLN A 479 5.95 -4.99 6.22
C GLN A 479 6.12 -5.41 7.67
N ASN A 480 6.60 -4.52 8.53
CA ASN A 480 6.68 -4.74 9.98
C ASN A 480 5.94 -3.68 10.80
N TYR A 481 5.15 -2.83 10.15
CA TYR A 481 4.23 -1.88 10.75
C TYR A 481 2.97 -1.82 9.91
N ILE A 482 1.80 -1.93 10.54
CA ILE A 482 0.51 -1.90 9.84
C ILE A 482 -0.49 -1.16 10.72
N ARG A 483 -1.07 -0.07 10.20
CA ARG A 483 -2.18 0.65 10.84
C ARG A 483 -3.29 0.92 9.86
N ASN A 484 -4.52 0.64 10.28
CA ASN A 484 -5.76 0.99 9.58
C ASN A 484 -6.06 2.48 9.75
N SER A 485 -5.25 3.30 9.09
CA SER A 485 -5.18 4.73 9.34
C SER A 485 -6.23 5.52 8.58
N VAL A 486 -6.77 5.00 7.48
CA VAL A 486 -7.68 5.74 6.60
C VAL A 486 -8.88 4.89 6.16
N LYS A 487 -10.07 5.50 6.15
CA LYS A 487 -11.24 5.01 5.42
C LYS A 487 -11.42 5.86 4.16
N ALA A 488 -11.30 5.25 2.99
CA ALA A 488 -11.61 5.90 1.73
C ALA A 488 -13.07 5.63 1.36
N VAL A 489 -13.81 6.68 1.01
CA VAL A 489 -15.19 6.58 0.53
C VAL A 489 -15.26 7.10 -0.89
N VAL A 490 -15.75 6.27 -1.80
CA VAL A 490 -15.96 6.60 -3.22
C VAL A 490 -17.44 6.58 -3.53
N ASN A 491 -17.98 7.69 -4.03
CA ASN A 491 -19.36 7.72 -4.53
C ASN A 491 -19.43 6.93 -5.84
N ALA A 492 -20.32 5.93 -5.93
CA ALA A 492 -20.40 5.07 -7.10
C ALA A 492 -20.97 5.78 -8.35
N TYR A 493 -21.71 6.88 -8.16
CA TYR A 493 -22.18 7.70 -9.27
C TYR A 493 -21.11 8.65 -9.76
N ASP A 494 -20.69 9.64 -8.96
CA ASP A 494 -19.78 10.70 -9.44
C ASP A 494 -18.28 10.39 -9.29
N GLY A 495 -17.91 9.34 -8.55
CA GLY A 495 -16.51 8.96 -8.35
C GLY A 495 -15.72 9.93 -7.47
N SER A 496 -16.37 10.81 -6.74
CA SER A 496 -15.74 11.65 -5.71
C SER A 496 -15.15 10.76 -4.62
N VAL A 497 -13.91 11.06 -4.22
CA VAL A 497 -13.17 10.31 -3.20
C VAL A 497 -12.98 11.19 -1.98
N ASN A 498 -13.36 10.68 -0.82
CA ASN A 498 -13.08 11.30 0.47
C ASN A 498 -12.23 10.35 1.32
N LEU A 499 -11.10 10.83 1.83
CA LEU A 499 -10.22 10.08 2.71
C LEU A 499 -10.42 10.57 4.15
N TYR A 500 -10.82 9.68 5.04
CA TYR A 500 -11.06 9.99 6.45
C TYR A 500 -10.03 9.29 7.33
N GLN A 501 -9.33 10.05 8.18
CA GLN A 501 -8.35 9.52 9.11
C GLN A 501 -9.03 8.76 10.24
N ALA A 502 -8.92 7.44 10.24
CA ALA A 502 -9.47 6.54 11.27
C ALA A 502 -8.58 6.46 12.51
N ASP A 503 -7.25 6.49 12.34
CA ASP A 503 -6.29 6.50 13.45
C ASP A 503 -5.62 7.89 13.57
N PRO A 504 -6.04 8.74 14.52
CA PRO A 504 -5.42 10.05 14.75
C PRO A 504 -4.02 9.94 15.36
N ASN A 505 -3.64 8.79 15.94
CA ASN A 505 -2.36 8.61 16.63
C ASN A 505 -1.27 8.05 15.71
N ASP A 506 -1.62 7.59 14.50
CA ASP A 506 -0.64 7.08 13.56
C ASP A 506 0.28 8.20 13.01
N PRO A 507 1.60 8.16 13.31
CA PRO A 507 2.52 9.20 12.87
C PRO A 507 2.75 9.21 11.35
N ILE A 508 2.58 8.06 10.67
CA ILE A 508 2.77 7.97 9.22
C ILE A 508 1.66 8.76 8.51
N ILE A 509 0.39 8.52 8.84
CA ILE A 509 -0.70 9.27 8.22
C ILE A 509 -0.65 10.76 8.60
N ASN A 510 -0.25 11.08 9.83
CA ASN A 510 -0.08 12.46 10.29
C ASN A 510 1.03 13.20 9.51
N THR A 511 2.09 12.48 9.10
CA THR A 511 3.13 13.01 8.23
C THR A 511 2.55 13.36 6.86
N TYR A 512 1.84 12.42 6.22
CA TYR A 512 1.20 12.65 4.91
C TYR A 512 0.10 13.71 4.92
N ALA A 513 -0.70 13.79 5.99
CA ALA A 513 -1.70 14.83 6.18
C ALA A 513 -1.06 16.24 6.24
N SER A 514 0.17 16.34 6.76
CA SER A 514 0.91 17.60 6.77
C SER A 514 1.58 17.96 5.44
N ILE A 515 1.90 16.95 4.61
CA ILE A 515 2.42 17.13 3.24
C ILE A 515 1.29 17.59 2.30
N PHE A 516 0.08 17.04 2.46
CA PHE A 516 -1.09 17.32 1.62
C PHE A 516 -2.26 17.90 2.43
N PRO A 517 -2.19 19.17 2.85
CA PRO A 517 -3.27 19.81 3.61
C PRO A 517 -4.63 19.71 2.90
N GLY A 518 -5.64 19.20 3.62
CA GLY A 518 -7.01 19.06 3.12
C GLY A 518 -7.30 17.79 2.32
N LEU A 519 -6.29 16.98 1.96
CA LEU A 519 -6.50 15.69 1.30
C LEU A 519 -7.14 14.66 2.25
N ILE A 520 -6.67 14.63 3.49
CA ILE A 520 -7.15 13.74 4.55
C ILE A 520 -8.03 14.54 5.51
N LYS A 521 -9.25 14.08 5.71
CA LYS A 521 -10.26 14.69 6.59
C LYS A 521 -10.30 13.96 7.93
N PRO A 522 -10.67 14.64 9.03
CA PRO A 522 -10.88 13.95 10.30
C PRO A 522 -12.06 12.97 10.20
N PHE A 523 -12.01 11.85 10.93
CA PHE A 523 -13.11 10.87 10.96
C PHE A 523 -14.46 11.49 11.30
N SER A 524 -14.47 12.49 12.20
CA SER A 524 -15.68 13.20 12.62
C SER A 524 -16.37 13.97 11.48
N ALA A 525 -15.70 14.25 10.37
CA ALA A 525 -16.30 14.85 9.17
C ALA A 525 -16.98 13.82 8.26
N MET A 526 -16.81 12.52 8.52
CA MET A 526 -17.51 11.46 7.80
C MET A 526 -19.01 11.50 8.15
N PRO A 527 -19.94 11.47 7.19
CA PRO A 527 -21.37 11.44 7.50
C PRO A 527 -21.74 10.28 8.42
N ALA A 528 -22.64 10.50 9.38
CA ALA A 528 -23.02 9.49 10.38
C ALA A 528 -23.57 8.20 9.76
N GLY A 529 -24.31 8.31 8.66
CA GLY A 529 -24.79 7.15 7.90
C GLY A 529 -23.63 6.28 7.42
N LEU A 530 -22.58 6.87 6.84
CA LEU A 530 -21.39 6.14 6.41
C LEU A 530 -20.57 5.60 7.59
N GLN A 531 -20.43 6.36 8.69
CA GLN A 531 -19.71 5.88 9.88
C GLN A 531 -20.32 4.59 10.45
N ALA A 532 -21.65 4.44 10.38
CA ALA A 532 -22.34 3.25 10.88
C ALA A 532 -21.99 1.95 10.10
N HIS A 533 -21.46 2.09 8.88
CA HIS A 533 -21.07 0.97 8.01
C HIS A 533 -19.56 0.67 8.05
N VAL A 534 -18.78 1.43 8.80
CA VAL A 534 -17.33 1.18 8.92
C VAL A 534 -17.08 -0.12 9.69
N ARG A 535 -16.32 -1.03 9.07
CA ARG A 535 -15.94 -2.33 9.65
C ARG A 535 -14.47 -2.38 10.07
N TYR A 536 -14.15 -3.37 10.91
CA TYR A 536 -12.77 -3.76 11.13
C TYR A 536 -12.26 -4.51 9.89
N PRO A 537 -11.06 -4.21 9.37
CA PRO A 537 -10.60 -4.79 8.11
C PRO A 537 -10.24 -6.25 8.30
N ARG A 538 -10.61 -7.08 7.32
CA ARG A 538 -10.37 -8.51 7.37
C ARG A 538 -8.89 -8.83 7.22
N ASP A 539 -8.20 -8.16 6.31
CA ASP A 539 -6.82 -8.50 5.96
C ASP A 539 -5.90 -8.14 7.14
N MET A 540 -6.10 -6.96 7.73
CA MET A 540 -5.38 -6.56 8.95
C MET A 540 -5.67 -7.52 10.12
N PHE A 541 -6.92 -7.97 10.30
CA PHE A 541 -7.25 -8.96 11.32
C PHE A 541 -6.51 -10.29 11.09
N GLY A 542 -6.44 -10.74 9.84
CA GLY A 542 -5.68 -11.93 9.44
C GLY A 542 -4.20 -11.79 9.79
N ALA A 543 -3.57 -10.68 9.40
CA ALA A 543 -2.16 -10.40 9.70
C ALA A 543 -1.86 -10.29 11.20
N GLN A 544 -2.81 -9.84 12.02
CA GLN A 544 -2.69 -9.75 13.47
C GLN A 544 -2.87 -11.08 14.21
N ALA A 545 -3.56 -12.03 13.60
CA ALA A 545 -3.89 -13.33 14.19
C ALA A 545 -2.85 -14.42 13.88
N THR A 546 -1.97 -14.16 12.92
CA THR A 546 -0.83 -15.00 12.54
C THR A 546 0.41 -14.55 13.31
#